data_AF-A0A2V9QK27-F1
#
_entry.id   AF-A0A2V9QK27-F1
#
_cell.length_a   1.000
_cell.length_b   1.000
_cell.length_c   1.000
_cell.angle_alpha   90.00
_cell.angle_beta   90.00
_cell.angle_gamma   90.00
#
_symmetry.space_group_name_H-M   'P 1'
#
loop_
_entity.id
_entity.type
_entity.pdbx_description
1 polymer ?
#
loop_
_entity_poly.entity_id
_entity_poly.type
_entity_poly.pdbx_seq_one_letter_code
_entity_poly.pdbx_strand_id
1 'polypeptide(L)'
;MNFLLRTDSYKFTHWKQYPPNTTGIYSYLESRGGMFPNTVFFGLQYYLKTYFEGPRFTPADIAQADEFCRQHFGSDLFNRDGWTRLYEKHHGLLPVRIRAVPEGTVVPLQNVLVTIENTDPEFPWLTNYLETLLLKLWYPTTVATLSREIKKIIGGFLERTGEPSLLPFKLHDFGYRGVSSEETAAIGGAAHLINFLGSDTVAGIVLLQDYYRAKTMPGFSIPASEHSTFTAWG
;
A
#
# COMPACT_ATOMS: atom_id res chain seq x y z
N MET A 1 -0.08 -10.29 -13.60
CA MET A 1 1.39 -10.20 -13.51
C MET A 1 1.86 -11.16 -12.43
N ASN A 2 2.91 -11.93 -12.71
CA ASN A 2 3.46 -12.95 -11.82
C ASN A 2 3.84 -12.36 -10.45
N PHE A 3 3.35 -12.97 -9.36
CA PHE A 3 3.60 -12.50 -7.99
C PHE A 3 5.07 -12.55 -7.60
N LEU A 4 5.81 -13.57 -8.04
CA LEU A 4 7.20 -13.80 -7.64
C LEU A 4 8.09 -12.68 -8.17
N LEU A 5 7.69 -11.98 -9.24
CA LEU A 5 8.43 -10.86 -9.80
C LEU A 5 8.12 -9.51 -9.13
N ARG A 6 7.33 -9.50 -8.04
CA ARG A 6 6.96 -8.28 -7.29
C ARG A 6 7.87 -8.05 -6.09
N THR A 7 9.17 -8.15 -6.30
CA THR A 7 10.20 -7.93 -5.29
C THR A 7 11.38 -7.18 -5.91
N ASP A 8 12.24 -6.60 -5.08
CA ASP A 8 13.50 -6.03 -5.56
C ASP A 8 14.48 -7.13 -5.97
N SER A 9 15.21 -6.95 -7.07
CA SER A 9 16.06 -8.00 -7.66
C SER A 9 17.01 -8.67 -6.66
N TYR A 10 17.63 -7.91 -5.77
CA TYR A 10 18.60 -8.46 -4.80
C TYR A 10 17.95 -9.48 -3.84
N LYS A 11 16.63 -9.37 -3.58
CA LYS A 11 15.86 -10.30 -2.74
C LYS A 11 15.72 -11.70 -3.34
N PHE A 12 15.87 -11.86 -4.66
CA PHE A 12 15.92 -13.19 -5.30
C PHE A 12 17.07 -14.06 -4.78
N THR A 13 18.12 -13.45 -4.23
CA THR A 13 19.35 -14.13 -3.80
C THR A 13 19.50 -14.24 -2.28
N HIS A 14 18.67 -13.54 -1.50
CA HIS A 14 18.79 -13.46 -0.04
C HIS A 14 18.65 -14.78 0.69
N TRP A 15 17.94 -15.75 0.09
CA TRP A 15 17.81 -17.07 0.66
C TRP A 15 19.16 -17.78 0.90
N LYS A 16 20.21 -17.44 0.13
CA LYS A 16 21.58 -17.93 0.33
C LYS A 16 22.40 -17.13 1.35
N GLN A 17 21.90 -15.98 1.79
CA GLN A 17 22.65 -15.02 2.60
C GLN A 17 22.31 -15.09 4.09
N TYR A 18 21.17 -15.66 4.44
CA TYR A 18 20.81 -15.85 5.85
C TYR A 18 21.74 -16.86 6.53
N PRO A 19 22.00 -16.70 7.85
CA PRO A 19 22.79 -17.67 8.61
C PRO A 19 22.24 -19.10 8.44
N PRO A 20 23.11 -20.12 8.35
CA PRO A 20 22.67 -21.50 8.32
C PRO A 20 21.74 -21.83 9.49
N ASN A 21 20.73 -22.67 9.25
CA ASN A 21 19.72 -23.07 10.23
C ASN A 21 18.79 -21.94 10.73
N THR A 22 18.71 -20.80 10.02
CA THR A 22 17.67 -19.80 10.28
C THR A 22 16.29 -20.43 10.08
N THR A 23 15.43 -20.36 11.09
CA THR A 23 14.04 -20.87 11.03
C THR A 23 13.00 -19.76 11.10
N GLY A 24 13.39 -18.55 11.48
CA GLY A 24 12.47 -17.45 11.70
C GLY A 24 13.10 -16.13 11.36
N ILE A 25 12.38 -15.29 10.63
CA ILE A 25 12.69 -13.90 10.37
C ILE A 25 11.46 -13.09 10.77
N TYR A 26 11.68 -12.13 11.67
CA TYR A 26 10.70 -11.15 12.10
C TYR A 26 11.17 -9.76 11.67
N SER A 27 10.31 -9.02 11.00
CA SER A 27 10.59 -7.67 10.50
C SER A 27 9.44 -6.73 10.86
N TYR A 28 9.73 -5.43 10.90
CA TYR A 28 8.73 -4.41 11.20
C TYR A 28 8.87 -3.20 10.27
N LEU A 29 7.76 -2.48 10.11
CA LEU A 29 7.66 -1.22 9.38
C LEU A 29 7.37 -0.10 10.37
N GLU A 30 8.13 0.97 10.30
CA GLU A 30 7.91 2.21 11.04
C GLU A 30 8.12 3.42 10.13
N SER A 31 7.60 4.58 10.55
CA SER A 31 8.06 5.86 10.01
C SER A 31 9.18 6.40 10.89
N ARG A 32 10.43 6.39 10.39
CA ARG A 32 11.62 6.79 11.16
C ARG A 32 11.79 8.31 11.33
N GLY A 33 11.07 9.09 10.52
CA GLY A 33 11.27 10.53 10.36
C GLY A 33 10.33 11.10 9.31
N GLY A 34 10.27 12.43 9.20
CA GLY A 34 9.47 13.10 8.18
C GLY A 34 9.18 14.55 8.52
N MET A 35 8.31 15.17 7.72
CA MET A 35 7.86 16.56 7.91
C MET A 35 7.03 16.75 9.19
N PHE A 36 6.36 15.70 9.66
CA PHE A 36 5.37 15.76 10.74
C PHE A 36 5.72 14.78 11.87
N PRO A 37 5.39 15.08 13.13
CA PRO A 37 5.74 14.24 14.29
C PRO A 37 4.90 12.97 14.44
N ASN A 38 3.88 12.78 13.61
CA ASN A 38 3.00 11.61 13.61
C ASN A 38 2.64 11.22 12.18
N THR A 39 2.23 9.97 11.99
CA THR A 39 1.63 9.45 10.75
C THR A 39 0.20 8.97 10.99
N VAL A 40 -0.62 8.97 9.94
CA VAL A 40 -1.91 8.29 9.90
C VAL A 40 -1.71 6.97 9.19
N PHE A 41 -1.77 5.85 9.91
CA PHE A 41 -1.58 4.53 9.30
C PHE A 41 -2.78 4.14 8.44
N PHE A 42 -2.57 3.90 7.14
CA PHE A 42 -3.64 3.52 6.22
C PHE A 42 -3.09 2.78 4.99
N GLY A 43 -3.90 1.91 4.39
CA GLY A 43 -3.67 1.28 3.10
C GLY A 43 -3.34 -0.21 3.14
N LEU A 44 -3.09 -0.79 4.32
CA LEU A 44 -2.67 -2.19 4.47
C LEU A 44 -3.71 -3.17 3.93
N GLN A 45 -4.99 -2.94 4.20
CA GLN A 45 -6.07 -3.81 3.75
C GLN A 45 -6.11 -3.93 2.23
N TYR A 46 -5.90 -2.83 1.49
CA TYR A 46 -5.79 -2.89 0.02
C TYR A 46 -4.67 -3.85 -0.40
N TYR A 47 -3.48 -3.70 0.18
CA TYR A 47 -2.36 -4.55 -0.17
C TYR A 47 -2.60 -6.02 0.21
N LEU A 48 -3.14 -6.28 1.40
CA LEU A 48 -3.46 -7.63 1.85
C LEU A 48 -4.42 -8.33 0.90
N LYS A 49 -5.54 -7.68 0.54
CA LYS A 49 -6.56 -8.26 -0.35
C LYS A 49 -6.05 -8.46 -1.77
N THR A 50 -5.32 -7.48 -2.30
CA THR A 50 -4.85 -7.52 -3.69
C THR A 50 -3.67 -8.48 -3.87
N TYR A 51 -2.74 -8.53 -2.90
CA TYR A 51 -1.44 -9.17 -3.08
C TYR A 51 -1.15 -10.34 -2.14
N PHE A 52 -1.88 -10.54 -1.03
CA PHE A 52 -1.56 -11.58 -0.04
C PHE A 52 -2.68 -12.59 0.19
N GLU A 53 -3.94 -12.19 0.00
CA GLU A 53 -5.13 -13.01 0.30
C GLU A 53 -5.32 -14.14 -0.72
N GLY A 54 -5.28 -15.40 -0.26
CA GLY A 54 -5.46 -16.59 -1.10
C GLY A 54 -4.21 -17.01 -1.89
N PRO A 55 -4.29 -18.06 -2.73
CA PRO A 55 -3.14 -18.54 -3.50
C PRO A 55 -2.58 -17.43 -4.40
N ARG A 56 -1.28 -17.15 -4.31
CA ARG A 56 -0.63 -16.01 -5.00
C ARG A 56 0.20 -16.39 -6.20
N PHE A 57 0.56 -17.66 -6.33
CA PHE A 57 1.40 -18.13 -7.43
C PHE A 57 1.16 -19.60 -7.74
N THR A 58 1.63 -20.01 -8.91
CA THR A 58 1.47 -21.34 -9.48
C THR A 58 2.83 -21.91 -9.91
N PRO A 59 2.93 -23.21 -10.24
CA PRO A 59 4.17 -23.78 -10.78
C PRO A 59 4.62 -23.10 -12.08
N ALA A 60 3.68 -22.62 -12.90
CA ALA A 60 3.99 -21.85 -14.10
C ALA A 60 4.65 -20.50 -13.76
N ASP A 61 4.19 -19.83 -12.70
CA ASP A 61 4.83 -18.61 -12.20
C ASP A 61 6.26 -18.86 -11.71
N ILE A 62 6.52 -20.01 -11.06
CA ILE A 62 7.87 -20.40 -10.63
C ILE A 62 8.79 -20.58 -11.85
N ALA A 63 8.33 -21.33 -12.86
CA ALA A 63 9.10 -21.55 -14.08
C ALA A 63 9.39 -20.23 -14.83
N GLN A 64 8.40 -19.34 -14.90
CA GLN A 64 8.57 -18.02 -15.51
C GLN A 64 9.55 -17.15 -14.70
N ALA A 65 9.45 -17.15 -13.37
CA ALA A 65 10.32 -16.34 -12.52
C ALA A 65 11.76 -16.83 -12.54
N ASP A 66 11.97 -18.14 -12.60
CA ASP A 66 13.27 -18.77 -12.75
C ASP A 66 13.94 -18.36 -14.07
N GLU A 67 13.21 -18.48 -15.18
CA GLU A 67 13.69 -18.04 -16.49
C GLU A 67 13.99 -16.54 -16.53
N PHE A 68 13.10 -15.71 -15.97
CA PHE A 68 13.32 -14.27 -15.84
C PHE A 68 14.62 -13.97 -15.07
N CYS A 69 14.82 -14.61 -13.92
CA CYS A 69 16.00 -14.39 -13.08
C CYS A 69 17.28 -14.84 -13.79
N ARG A 70 17.25 -15.99 -14.48
CA ARG A 70 18.38 -16.50 -15.26
C ARG A 70 18.81 -15.50 -16.33
N GLN A 71 17.86 -14.91 -17.04
CA GLN A 71 18.14 -13.84 -18.02
C GLN A 71 18.62 -12.55 -17.33
N HIS A 72 18.00 -12.16 -16.21
CA HIS A 72 18.30 -10.90 -15.52
C HIS A 72 19.68 -10.89 -14.86
N PHE A 73 20.12 -12.02 -14.30
CA PHE A 73 21.41 -12.16 -13.61
C PHE A 73 22.50 -12.86 -14.43
N GLY A 74 22.15 -13.44 -15.58
CA GLY A 74 23.06 -14.30 -16.35
C GLY A 74 23.50 -15.57 -15.60
N SER A 75 22.77 -15.98 -14.54
CA SER A 75 23.11 -17.11 -13.68
C SER A 75 21.91 -17.64 -12.88
N ASP A 76 22.00 -18.89 -12.43
CA ASP A 76 20.94 -19.59 -11.69
C ASP A 76 20.97 -19.24 -10.19
N LEU A 77 20.48 -18.04 -9.85
CA LEU A 77 20.46 -17.53 -8.48
C LEU A 77 19.08 -17.57 -7.81
N PHE A 78 18.02 -17.82 -8.57
CA PHE A 78 16.66 -17.88 -8.07
C PHE A 78 16.42 -19.11 -7.18
N ASN A 79 15.61 -18.94 -6.13
CA ASN A 79 15.28 -20.04 -5.21
C ASN A 79 14.19 -20.97 -5.77
N ARG A 80 14.42 -21.56 -6.94
CA ARG A 80 13.43 -22.41 -7.63
C ARG A 80 12.93 -23.55 -6.75
N ASP A 81 13.85 -24.24 -6.08
CA ASP A 81 13.51 -25.36 -5.20
C ASP A 81 12.71 -24.90 -3.97
N GLY A 82 13.11 -23.79 -3.33
CA GLY A 82 12.38 -23.24 -2.20
C GLY A 82 10.96 -22.80 -2.57
N TRP A 83 10.76 -22.17 -3.72
CA TRP A 83 9.42 -21.81 -4.22
C TRP A 83 8.59 -23.04 -4.60
N THR A 84 9.21 -24.08 -5.18
CA THR A 84 8.53 -25.33 -5.54
C THR A 84 8.03 -26.05 -4.28
N ARG A 85 8.89 -26.19 -3.27
CA ARG A 85 8.55 -26.76 -1.95
C ARG A 85 7.45 -25.96 -1.25
N LEU A 86 7.50 -24.63 -1.34
CA LEU A 86 6.46 -23.77 -0.79
C LEU A 86 5.11 -24.02 -1.48
N TYR A 87 5.10 -24.18 -2.80
CA TYR A 87 3.88 -24.53 -3.52
C TYR A 87 3.35 -25.92 -3.17
N GLU A 88 4.21 -26.93 -3.07
CA GLU A 88 3.82 -28.30 -2.70
C GLU A 88 3.16 -28.34 -1.31
N LYS A 89 3.66 -27.54 -0.37
CA LYS A 89 3.21 -27.54 1.04
C LYS A 89 2.03 -26.61 1.31
N HIS A 90 1.99 -25.44 0.66
CA HIS A 90 1.01 -24.38 0.94
C HIS A 90 0.10 -24.05 -0.25
N HIS A 91 0.24 -24.75 -1.38
CA HIS A 91 -0.58 -24.58 -2.59
C HIS A 91 -0.67 -23.12 -3.07
N GLY A 92 0.45 -22.42 -3.01
CA GLY A 92 0.56 -21.01 -3.41
C GLY A 92 0.14 -19.99 -2.34
N LEU A 93 -0.33 -20.42 -1.17
CA LEU A 93 -0.54 -19.55 -0.02
C LEU A 93 0.81 -19.11 0.58
N LEU A 94 0.84 -17.90 1.13
CA LEU A 94 2.04 -17.34 1.76
C LEU A 94 2.01 -17.62 3.28
N PRO A 95 2.87 -18.50 3.82
CA PRO A 95 2.90 -18.81 5.26
C PRO A 95 3.57 -17.69 6.06
N VAL A 96 2.90 -16.55 6.17
CA VAL A 96 3.33 -15.40 6.97
C VAL A 96 2.23 -14.92 7.88
N ARG A 97 2.62 -14.30 9.00
CA ARG A 97 1.72 -13.58 9.89
C ARG A 97 2.06 -12.10 9.86
N ILE A 98 1.07 -11.29 9.52
CA ILE A 98 1.16 -9.84 9.54
C ILE A 98 0.30 -9.32 10.70
N ARG A 99 0.87 -8.47 11.56
CA ARG A 99 0.13 -7.72 12.58
C ARG A 99 0.34 -6.25 12.34
N ALA A 100 -0.68 -5.44 12.58
CA ALA A 100 -0.60 -4.01 12.35
C ALA A 100 -1.43 -3.24 13.39
N VAL A 101 -1.08 -1.97 13.57
CA VAL A 101 -1.98 -1.02 14.23
C VAL A 101 -3.28 -0.87 13.42
N PRO A 102 -4.42 -0.56 14.04
CA PRO A 102 -5.66 -0.35 13.29
C PRO A 102 -5.49 0.79 12.27
N GLU A 103 -6.00 0.61 11.05
CA GLU A 103 -6.00 1.69 10.06
C GLU A 103 -6.84 2.88 10.51
N GLY A 104 -6.41 4.09 10.13
CA GLY A 104 -6.93 5.37 10.61
C GLY A 104 -6.28 5.85 11.91
N THR A 105 -5.48 5.02 12.59
CA THR A 105 -4.79 5.42 13.82
C THR A 105 -3.71 6.46 13.53
N VAL A 106 -3.66 7.51 14.36
CA VAL A 106 -2.57 8.48 14.40
C VAL A 106 -1.47 7.94 15.30
N VAL A 107 -0.30 7.68 14.74
CA VAL A 107 0.82 7.04 15.43
C VAL A 107 2.01 8.00 15.46
N PRO A 108 2.65 8.27 16.62
CA PRO A 108 3.90 9.02 16.67
C PRO A 108 4.99 8.35 15.83
N LEU A 109 5.91 9.14 15.28
CA LEU A 109 7.08 8.59 14.58
C LEU A 109 7.86 7.63 15.48
N GLN A 110 8.69 6.78 14.87
CA GLN A 110 9.55 5.80 15.55
C GLN A 110 8.76 4.77 16.39
N ASN A 111 7.53 4.47 15.95
CA ASN A 111 6.71 3.41 16.49
C ASN A 111 6.37 2.41 15.38
N VAL A 112 6.24 1.14 15.79
CA VAL A 112 5.89 0.05 14.89
C VAL A 112 4.47 0.24 14.35
N LEU A 113 4.32 0.21 13.03
CA LEU A 113 3.04 0.24 12.33
C LEU A 113 2.60 -1.15 11.93
N VAL A 114 3.53 -1.95 11.39
CA VAL A 114 3.30 -3.30 10.88
C VAL A 114 4.45 -4.21 11.30
N THR A 115 4.16 -5.48 11.56
CA THR A 115 5.15 -6.54 11.78
C THR A 115 4.82 -7.70 10.85
N ILE A 116 5.83 -8.38 10.34
CA ILE A 116 5.69 -9.59 9.52
C ILE A 116 6.68 -10.66 9.98
N GLU A 117 6.22 -11.90 10.05
CA GLU A 117 7.04 -13.07 10.36
C GLU A 117 6.62 -14.28 9.51
N ASN A 118 7.56 -15.17 9.16
CA ASN A 118 7.23 -16.45 8.55
C ASN A 118 6.62 -17.39 9.61
N THR A 119 5.58 -18.13 9.24
CA THR A 119 4.92 -19.11 10.12
C THR A 119 5.36 -20.55 9.86
N ASP A 120 6.15 -20.77 8.81
CA ASP A 120 6.75 -22.05 8.47
C ASP A 120 8.28 -21.93 8.50
N PRO A 121 8.98 -22.72 9.34
CA PRO A 121 10.43 -22.63 9.50
C PRO A 121 11.23 -23.06 8.27
N GLU A 122 10.60 -23.70 7.28
CA GLU A 122 11.24 -24.06 5.99
C GLU A 122 11.42 -22.85 5.07
N PHE A 123 10.65 -21.77 5.28
CA PHE A 123 10.63 -20.60 4.39
C PHE A 123 10.96 -19.27 5.10
N PRO A 124 12.06 -19.19 5.88
CA PRO A 124 12.44 -17.97 6.60
C PRO A 124 12.68 -16.78 5.67
N TRP A 125 13.18 -17.05 4.46
CA TRP A 125 13.52 -16.03 3.47
C TRP A 125 12.30 -15.25 2.94
N LEU A 126 11.09 -15.79 3.11
CA LEU A 126 9.86 -15.21 2.58
C LEU A 126 9.53 -13.87 3.25
N THR A 127 9.79 -13.71 4.55
CA THR A 127 9.45 -12.50 5.32
C THR A 127 9.93 -11.22 4.61
N ASN A 128 11.21 -11.16 4.26
CA ASN A 128 11.79 -9.98 3.61
C ASN A 128 11.68 -10.02 2.08
N TYR A 129 11.29 -11.14 1.48
CA TYR A 129 10.92 -11.17 0.06
C TYR A 129 9.69 -10.30 -0.22
N LEU A 130 8.75 -10.29 0.74
CA LEU A 130 7.48 -9.57 0.67
C LEU A 130 7.59 -8.08 1.03
N GLU A 131 8.76 -7.65 1.51
CA GLU A 131 9.03 -6.30 1.98
C GLU A 131 8.74 -5.23 0.91
N THR A 132 9.16 -5.46 -0.34
CA THR A 132 9.00 -4.48 -1.43
C THR A 132 7.54 -4.10 -1.66
N LEU A 133 6.63 -5.07 -1.55
CA LEU A 133 5.18 -4.80 -1.65
C LEU A 133 4.67 -4.08 -0.41
N LEU A 134 5.04 -4.54 0.80
CA LEU A 134 4.58 -3.94 2.05
C LEU A 134 5.08 -2.51 2.25
N LEU A 135 6.32 -2.20 1.84
CA LEU A 135 6.86 -0.85 1.99
C LEU A 135 6.10 0.19 1.17
N LYS A 136 5.37 -0.20 0.12
CA LYS A 136 4.50 0.73 -0.64
C LYS A 136 3.41 1.38 0.22
N LEU A 137 3.14 0.85 1.42
CA LEU A 137 2.31 1.50 2.44
C LEU A 137 2.76 2.91 2.83
N TRP A 138 4.02 3.26 2.55
CA TRP A 138 4.49 4.63 2.73
C TRP A 138 3.59 5.63 2.01
N TYR A 139 3.09 5.30 0.82
CA TYR A 139 2.32 6.24 -0.02
C TYR A 139 0.95 6.60 0.59
N PRO A 140 0.02 5.65 0.83
CA PRO A 140 -1.25 5.97 1.47
C PRO A 140 -1.08 6.57 2.87
N THR A 141 -0.11 6.08 3.66
CA THR A 141 0.20 6.64 4.98
C THR A 141 0.62 8.12 4.87
N THR A 142 1.46 8.46 3.89
CA THR A 142 1.93 9.83 3.69
C THR A 142 0.82 10.75 3.21
N VAL A 143 0.00 10.32 2.24
CA VAL A 143 -1.13 11.11 1.73
C VAL A 143 -2.16 11.37 2.83
N ALA A 144 -2.54 10.34 3.60
CA ALA A 144 -3.46 10.48 4.73
C ALA A 144 -2.90 11.40 5.81
N THR A 145 -1.59 11.32 6.09
CA THR A 145 -0.92 12.20 7.06
C THR A 145 -0.92 13.64 6.58
N LEU A 146 -0.44 13.92 5.37
CA LEU A 146 -0.37 15.27 4.81
C LEU A 146 -1.76 15.91 4.74
N SER A 147 -2.75 15.17 4.23
CA SER A 147 -4.14 15.62 4.17
C SER A 147 -4.66 15.98 5.58
N ARG A 148 -4.36 15.17 6.60
CA ARG A 148 -4.71 15.47 7.99
C ARG A 148 -4.04 16.72 8.53
N GLU A 149 -2.76 16.93 8.26
CA GLU A 149 -2.06 18.12 8.73
C GLU A 149 -2.59 19.40 8.05
N ILE A 150 -2.96 19.33 6.76
CA ILE A 150 -3.69 20.42 6.09
C ILE A 150 -5.07 20.64 6.75
N LYS A 151 -5.78 19.56 7.11
CA LYS A 151 -7.07 19.64 7.82
C LYS A 151 -6.95 20.40 9.14
N LYS A 152 -5.88 20.21 9.91
CA LYS A 152 -5.65 20.98 11.14
C LYS A 152 -5.44 22.46 10.87
N ILE A 153 -4.66 22.80 9.84
CA ILE A 153 -4.41 24.20 9.45
C ILE A 153 -5.74 24.87 9.07
N ILE A 154 -6.50 24.26 8.16
CA ILE A 154 -7.81 24.78 7.73
C ILE A 154 -8.76 24.89 8.94
N GLY A 155 -8.82 23.87 9.79
CA GLY A 155 -9.66 23.85 10.99
C GLY A 155 -9.34 25.02 11.93
N GLY A 156 -8.06 25.27 12.22
CA GLY A 156 -7.66 26.39 13.07
C GLY A 156 -8.00 27.76 12.49
N PHE A 157 -8.02 27.93 11.16
CA PHE A 157 -8.53 29.16 10.55
C PHE A 157 -10.06 29.25 10.58
N LEU A 158 -10.78 28.16 10.33
CA LEU A 158 -12.25 28.14 10.45
C LEU A 158 -12.73 28.47 11.87
N GLU A 159 -12.05 27.98 12.91
CA GLU A 159 -12.35 28.34 14.30
C GLU A 159 -12.22 29.84 14.57
N ARG A 160 -11.28 30.50 13.91
CA ARG A 160 -10.98 31.92 14.12
C ARG A 160 -11.83 32.85 13.28
N THR A 161 -12.18 32.44 12.05
CA THR A 161 -12.71 33.35 11.03
C THR A 161 -13.88 32.77 10.24
N GLY A 162 -14.43 31.62 10.61
CA GLY A 162 -15.47 30.96 9.82
C GLY A 162 -16.30 29.96 10.62
N GLU A 163 -16.72 28.90 9.93
CA GLU A 163 -17.60 27.88 10.50
C GLU A 163 -16.91 26.51 10.45
N PRO A 164 -16.47 25.96 11.61
CA PRO A 164 -15.77 24.66 11.68
C PRO A 164 -16.56 23.47 11.13
N SER A 165 -17.90 23.54 11.12
CA SER A 165 -18.78 22.49 10.58
C SER A 165 -18.51 22.21 9.10
N LEU A 166 -17.99 23.19 8.36
CA LEU A 166 -17.71 23.10 6.93
C LEU A 166 -16.41 22.35 6.62
N LEU A 167 -15.54 22.13 7.61
CA LEU A 167 -14.20 21.56 7.45
C LEU A 167 -14.14 20.29 6.58
N PRO A 168 -15.08 19.33 6.67
CA PRO A 168 -15.03 18.11 5.84
C PRO A 168 -14.97 18.37 4.33
N PHE A 169 -15.41 19.53 3.84
CA PHE A 169 -15.44 19.89 2.41
C PHE A 169 -14.49 21.02 2.03
N LYS A 170 -13.49 21.36 2.86
CA LYS A 170 -12.60 22.51 2.63
C LYS A 170 -11.26 22.18 1.97
N LEU A 171 -11.01 20.91 1.67
CA LEU A 171 -9.94 20.49 0.78
C LEU A 171 -10.48 19.46 -0.19
N HIS A 172 -10.62 19.85 -1.46
CA HIS A 172 -11.13 18.99 -2.52
C HIS A 172 -9.98 18.36 -3.29
N ASP A 173 -10.05 17.06 -3.52
CA ASP A 173 -9.04 16.33 -4.28
C ASP A 173 -9.30 16.44 -5.80
N PHE A 174 -8.43 17.16 -6.50
CA PHE A 174 -8.36 17.27 -7.97
C PHE A 174 -7.16 16.51 -8.57
N GLY A 175 -6.58 15.58 -7.80
CA GLY A 175 -5.31 14.95 -8.10
C GLY A 175 -5.34 13.85 -9.17
N TYR A 176 -6.52 13.38 -9.61
CA TYR A 176 -6.64 12.20 -10.47
C TYR A 176 -5.68 12.23 -11.67
N ARG A 177 -5.75 13.27 -12.51
CA ARG A 177 -4.91 13.38 -13.72
C ARG A 177 -3.44 13.71 -13.44
N GLY A 178 -3.09 14.04 -12.19
CA GLY A 178 -1.76 14.50 -11.79
C GLY A 178 -0.88 13.41 -11.16
N VAL A 179 -1.41 12.21 -10.94
CA VAL A 179 -0.67 11.08 -10.37
C VAL A 179 -0.09 10.16 -11.46
N SER A 180 0.80 9.26 -11.06
CA SER A 180 1.60 8.44 -11.98
C SER A 180 0.90 7.20 -12.55
N SER A 181 -0.26 6.81 -12.01
CA SER A 181 -1.04 5.66 -12.50
C SER A 181 -2.46 5.65 -11.92
N GLU A 182 -3.35 4.87 -12.53
CA GLU A 182 -4.70 4.60 -12.00
C GLU A 182 -4.67 4.01 -10.57
N GLU A 183 -3.75 3.09 -10.30
CA GLU A 183 -3.59 2.51 -8.97
C GLU A 183 -3.16 3.57 -7.94
N THR A 184 -2.27 4.48 -8.34
CA THR A 184 -1.82 5.61 -7.50
C THR A 184 -2.95 6.60 -7.23
N ALA A 185 -3.82 6.84 -8.23
CA ALA A 185 -5.01 7.68 -8.09
C ALA A 185 -5.99 7.07 -7.08
N ALA A 186 -6.24 5.76 -7.20
CA ALA A 186 -7.14 5.04 -6.31
C ALA A 186 -6.64 5.07 -4.86
N ILE A 187 -5.38 4.68 -4.63
CA ILE A 187 -4.81 4.60 -3.27
C ILE A 187 -4.69 6.01 -2.64
N GLY A 188 -4.24 7.00 -3.40
CA GLY A 188 -4.08 8.37 -2.93
C GLY A 188 -5.42 9.05 -2.63
N GLY A 189 -6.39 8.95 -3.54
CA GLY A 189 -7.73 9.49 -3.34
C GLY A 189 -8.42 8.88 -2.12
N ALA A 190 -8.32 7.56 -1.94
CA ALA A 190 -8.85 6.88 -0.76
C ALA A 190 -8.19 7.37 0.54
N ALA A 191 -6.87 7.59 0.54
CA ALA A 191 -6.13 8.08 1.69
C ALA A 191 -6.52 9.52 2.09
N HIS A 192 -6.82 10.38 1.11
CA HIS A 192 -7.36 11.73 1.36
C HIS A 192 -8.75 11.69 1.99
N LEU A 193 -9.61 10.78 1.53
CA LEU A 193 -11.01 10.66 1.97
C LEU A 193 -11.19 10.18 3.42
N ILE A 194 -10.10 9.81 4.11
CA ILE A 194 -10.12 9.58 5.57
C ILE A 194 -10.30 10.90 6.32
N ASN A 195 -9.79 12.00 5.74
CA ASN A 195 -9.78 13.31 6.38
C ASN A 195 -10.89 14.22 5.85
N PHE A 196 -11.20 14.16 4.56
CA PHE A 196 -12.19 15.03 3.90
C PHE A 196 -13.21 14.21 3.13
N LEU A 197 -14.26 14.88 2.66
CA LEU A 197 -15.36 14.28 1.90
C LEU A 197 -15.44 14.79 0.46
N GLY A 198 -14.60 15.76 0.05
CA GLY A 198 -14.57 16.30 -1.32
C GLY A 198 -13.49 15.64 -2.19
N SER A 199 -13.89 15.01 -3.30
CA SER A 199 -12.95 14.45 -4.29
C SER A 199 -13.58 14.29 -5.68
N ASP A 200 -12.81 14.63 -6.71
CA ASP A 200 -13.08 14.28 -8.11
C ASP A 200 -12.24 13.07 -8.57
N THR A 201 -11.37 12.55 -7.71
CA THR A 201 -10.62 11.32 -7.95
C THR A 201 -11.52 10.11 -7.68
N VAL A 202 -12.42 9.83 -8.62
CA VAL A 202 -13.44 8.76 -8.51
C VAL A 202 -12.82 7.41 -8.14
N ALA A 203 -11.62 7.10 -8.63
CA ALA A 203 -10.91 5.87 -8.30
C ALA A 203 -10.73 5.64 -6.78
N GLY A 204 -10.54 6.72 -6.00
CA GLY A 204 -10.40 6.61 -4.55
C GLY A 204 -11.71 6.23 -3.84
N ILE A 205 -12.84 6.74 -4.34
CA ILE A 205 -14.18 6.40 -3.85
C ILE A 205 -14.46 4.91 -4.10
N VAL A 206 -14.19 4.45 -5.33
CA VAL A 206 -14.37 3.05 -5.73
C VAL A 206 -13.51 2.11 -4.87
N LEU A 207 -12.23 2.46 -4.65
CA LEU A 207 -11.35 1.65 -3.80
C LEU A 207 -11.89 1.50 -2.37
N LEU A 208 -12.42 2.57 -1.77
CA LEU A 208 -13.02 2.49 -0.43
C LEU A 208 -14.29 1.61 -0.40
N GLN A 209 -15.08 1.61 -1.47
CA GLN A 209 -16.23 0.72 -1.59
C GLN A 209 -15.80 -0.74 -1.71
N ASP A 210 -14.85 -1.04 -2.59
CA ASP A 210 -14.45 -2.42 -2.89
C ASP A 210 -13.62 -3.07 -1.77
N TYR A 211 -12.64 -2.33 -1.23
CA TYR A 211 -11.67 -2.89 -0.29
C TYR A 211 -12.01 -2.63 1.17
N TYR A 212 -12.69 -1.52 1.47
CA TYR A 212 -13.06 -1.13 2.83
C TYR A 212 -14.56 -1.25 3.12
N ARG A 213 -15.37 -1.63 2.12
CA ARG A 213 -16.82 -1.82 2.26
C ARG A 213 -17.51 -0.60 2.88
N ALA A 214 -17.14 0.59 2.40
CA ALA A 214 -17.76 1.84 2.83
C ALA A 214 -19.30 1.72 2.76
N LYS A 215 -19.97 1.81 3.91
CA LYS A 215 -21.43 1.60 4.03
C LYS A 215 -22.23 2.76 3.45
N THR A 216 -21.62 3.92 3.36
CA THR A 216 -22.17 5.16 2.80
C THR A 216 -21.21 5.69 1.75
N MET A 217 -21.68 6.61 0.91
CA MET A 217 -20.82 7.29 -0.07
C MET A 217 -19.62 7.96 0.66
N PRO A 218 -18.36 7.57 0.36
CA PRO A 218 -17.20 8.07 1.10
C PRO A 218 -16.66 9.40 0.55
N GLY A 219 -17.06 9.83 -0.64
CA GLY A 219 -16.63 11.09 -1.25
C GLY A 219 -17.70 11.68 -2.16
N PHE A 220 -17.70 13.01 -2.27
CA PHE A 220 -18.71 13.78 -2.98
C PHE A 220 -18.06 14.83 -3.88
N SER A 221 -18.82 15.26 -4.88
CA SER A 221 -18.48 16.37 -5.75
C SER A 221 -19.74 17.17 -6.12
N ILE A 222 -19.55 18.26 -6.85
CA ILE A 222 -20.60 19.11 -7.40
C ILE A 222 -20.32 19.35 -8.89
N PRO A 223 -21.36 19.68 -9.70
CA PRO A 223 -21.12 20.13 -11.07
C PRO A 223 -20.14 21.31 -11.10
N ALA A 224 -19.09 21.16 -11.90
CA ALA A 224 -18.07 22.18 -12.12
C ALA A 224 -17.73 22.26 -13.61
N SER A 225 -17.40 23.47 -14.06
CA SER A 225 -16.90 23.72 -15.41
C SER A 225 -15.40 23.46 -15.52
N GLU A 226 -14.92 23.20 -16.73
CA GLU A 226 -13.51 23.37 -17.08
C GLU A 226 -13.37 24.25 -18.32
N HIS A 227 -12.14 24.56 -18.71
CA HIS A 227 -11.85 25.47 -19.83
C HIS A 227 -12.63 25.12 -21.10
N SER A 228 -12.66 23.84 -21.48
CA SER A 228 -13.33 23.36 -22.70
C SER A 228 -14.81 23.75 -22.76
N THR A 229 -15.51 23.68 -21.62
CA THR A 229 -16.94 23.97 -21.51
C THR A 229 -17.28 25.46 -21.70
N PHE A 230 -16.30 26.35 -21.52
CA PHE A 230 -16.46 27.79 -21.78
C PHE A 230 -15.86 28.21 -23.12
N THR A 231 -14.66 27.74 -23.47
CA THR A 231 -14.01 28.12 -24.73
C THR A 231 -14.77 27.60 -25.97
N ALA A 232 -15.63 26.59 -25.81
CA ALA A 232 -16.49 26.11 -26.89
C ALA A 232 -17.59 27.11 -27.32
N TRP A 233 -17.85 28.17 -26.55
CA TRP A 233 -18.88 29.17 -26.87
C TRP A 233 -18.42 30.29 -27.81
N GLY A 234 -17.12 30.41 -28.07
CA GLY A 234 -16.53 31.48 -28.90
C GLY A 234 -16.00 32.64 -28.07
#